data_AF-A0A106QD01-F1
#
_entry.id   AF-A0A106QD01-F1
#
_cell.length_a   1.000
_cell.length_b   1.000
_cell.length_c   1.000
_cell.angle_alpha   90.00
_cell.angle_beta   90.00
_cell.angle_gamma   90.00
#
_symmetry.space_group_name_H-M   'P 1'
#
loop_
_entity.id
_entity.type
_entity.pdbx_description
1 polymer ?
#
loop_
_entity_poly.entity_id
_entity_poly.type
_entity_poly.pdbx_seq_one_letter_code
_entity_poly.pdbx_strand_id
1 'polypeptide(L)'
;MEQLFGSDDAIGMRVCIAGRTESMTMAEFREFKAQNQDFDENGEYLVEMPDGSSSVICTNYAQHIKTTLKPRNVEIVGFFCSDNQDCMFTRMDLAEGHDFALVDGRYLVDPWLRLVCGYDKYPLVYDLQDEKEAQDAALMYGARDRWVRVAS
;
A
#
# COMPACT_ATOMS: atom_id res chain seq x y z
N MET A 1 6.09 12.25 1.34
CA MET A 1 5.31 11.02 1.13
C MET A 1 5.62 10.40 -0.22
N GLU A 2 5.45 11.10 -1.36
CA GLU A 2 5.75 10.55 -2.69
C GLU A 2 7.16 9.96 -2.82
N GLN A 3 8.19 10.70 -2.38
CA GLN A 3 9.59 10.23 -2.40
C GLN A 3 9.87 9.03 -1.48
N LEU A 4 8.99 8.73 -0.53
CA LEU A 4 9.16 7.67 0.46
C LEU A 4 8.32 6.44 0.14
N PHE A 5 7.15 6.62 -0.49
CA PHE A 5 6.14 5.58 -0.63
C PHE A 5 5.60 5.43 -2.06
N GLY A 6 6.02 6.29 -2.99
CA GLY A 6 5.45 6.38 -4.33
C GLY A 6 5.86 5.27 -5.31
N SER A 7 6.83 4.43 -4.94
CA SER A 7 7.31 3.31 -5.74
C SER A 7 7.87 2.19 -4.87
N ASP A 8 7.97 0.98 -5.46
CA ASP A 8 8.60 -0.18 -4.82
C ASP A 8 10.04 0.13 -4.40
N ASP A 9 10.80 0.84 -5.24
CA ASP A 9 12.16 1.30 -4.94
C ASP A 9 12.19 2.30 -3.76
N ALA A 10 11.22 3.23 -3.67
CA ALA A 10 11.15 4.22 -2.59
C ALA A 10 10.84 3.56 -1.23
N ILE A 11 9.98 2.54 -1.24
CA ILE A 11 9.66 1.73 -0.05
C ILE A 11 10.84 0.83 0.34
N GLY A 12 11.67 0.45 -0.64
CA GLY A 12 12.77 -0.50 -0.44
C GLY A 12 12.31 -1.95 -0.52
N MET A 13 11.26 -2.23 -1.31
CA MET A 13 10.76 -3.59 -1.53
C MET A 13 11.82 -4.49 -2.16
N ARG A 14 11.65 -5.78 -1.90
CA ARG A 14 12.56 -6.82 -2.37
C ARG A 14 11.80 -7.92 -3.09
N VAL A 15 12.48 -8.58 -4.02
CA VAL A 15 11.96 -9.70 -4.80
C VAL A 15 12.57 -10.99 -4.29
N CYS A 16 11.72 -11.93 -3.89
CA CYS A 16 12.10 -13.27 -3.47
C CYS A 16 11.74 -14.25 -4.59
N ILE A 17 12.75 -14.81 -5.27
CA ILE A 17 12.55 -15.78 -6.36
C ILE A 17 12.50 -17.19 -5.77
N ALA A 18 11.53 -18.00 -6.20
CA ALA A 18 11.39 -19.39 -5.79
C ALA A 18 12.70 -20.17 -6.01
N GLY A 19 13.15 -20.88 -4.98
CA GLY A 19 14.40 -21.67 -5.01
C GLY A 19 15.69 -20.86 -4.76
N ARG A 20 15.61 -19.54 -4.56
CA ARG A 20 16.74 -18.72 -4.08
C ARG A 20 16.57 -18.43 -2.59
N THR A 21 17.69 -18.39 -1.87
CA THR A 21 17.72 -18.09 -0.42
C THR A 21 17.81 -16.60 -0.12
N GLU A 22 18.23 -15.78 -1.07
CA GLU A 22 18.41 -14.35 -0.90
C GLU A 22 17.42 -13.58 -1.77
N SER A 23 16.77 -12.58 -1.17
CA SER A 23 15.94 -11.62 -1.90
C SER A 23 16.81 -10.57 -2.59
N MET A 24 16.30 -10.01 -3.68
CA MET A 24 16.97 -9.01 -4.51
C MET A 24 16.27 -7.66 -4.36
N THR A 25 16.99 -6.56 -4.46
CA THR A 25 16.37 -5.24 -4.66
C THR A 25 15.63 -5.19 -5.99
N MET A 26 14.70 -4.24 -6.15
CA MET A 26 14.00 -4.03 -7.42
C MET A 26 14.97 -3.73 -8.58
N ALA A 27 16.08 -3.04 -8.32
CA ALA A 27 17.13 -2.78 -9.33
C ALA A 27 17.84 -4.06 -9.76
N GLU A 28 18.30 -4.87 -8.81
CA GLU A 28 18.93 -6.16 -9.09
C GLU A 28 17.97 -7.09 -9.82
N PHE A 29 16.67 -7.07 -9.47
CA PHE A 29 15.67 -7.88 -10.16
C PHE A 29 15.46 -7.45 -11.61
N ARG A 30 15.46 -6.14 -11.89
CA ARG A 30 15.40 -5.64 -13.29
C ARG A 30 16.60 -6.11 -14.11
N GLU A 31 17.80 -6.09 -13.53
CA GLU A 31 19.01 -6.61 -14.17
C GLU A 31 18.93 -8.13 -14.39
N PHE A 32 18.45 -8.87 -13.39
CA PHE A 32 18.21 -10.30 -13.50
C PHE A 32 17.26 -10.63 -14.65
N LYS A 33 16.13 -9.94 -14.76
CA LYS A 33 15.18 -10.13 -15.87
C LYS A 33 15.79 -9.80 -17.23
N ALA A 34 16.59 -8.74 -17.33
CA ALA A 34 17.27 -8.38 -18.57
C ALA A 34 18.26 -9.47 -19.04
N GLN A 35 18.86 -10.21 -18.10
CA GLN A 35 19.79 -11.32 -18.37
C GLN A 35 19.10 -12.67 -18.55
N ASN A 36 17.86 -12.83 -18.07
CA ASN A 36 17.11 -14.09 -18.08
C ASN A 36 15.76 -13.88 -18.79
N GLN A 37 15.80 -13.72 -20.11
CA GLN A 37 14.61 -13.39 -20.92
C GLN A 37 13.51 -14.47 -20.90
N ASP A 38 13.88 -15.72 -20.57
CA ASP A 38 12.94 -16.85 -20.46
C ASP A 38 12.34 -17.02 -19.05
N PHE A 39 12.62 -16.11 -18.11
CA PHE A 39 12.08 -16.15 -16.75
C PHE A 39 10.56 -15.99 -16.73
N ASP A 40 9.84 -16.93 -16.11
CA ASP A 40 8.37 -16.89 -16.04
C ASP A 40 7.91 -16.05 -14.83
N GLU A 41 7.42 -14.85 -15.13
CA GLU A 41 6.92 -13.92 -14.13
C GLU A 41 5.61 -14.36 -13.44
N ASN A 42 4.93 -15.39 -13.95
CA ASN A 42 3.59 -15.78 -13.47
C ASN A 42 3.57 -16.64 -12.19
N GLY A 43 4.72 -16.91 -11.58
CA GLY A 43 4.75 -17.67 -10.33
C GLY A 43 6.12 -17.88 -9.70
N GLU A 44 7.19 -17.39 -10.32
CA GLU A 44 8.54 -17.67 -9.85
C GLU A 44 9.06 -16.66 -8.83
N TYR A 45 8.26 -15.66 -8.42
CA TYR A 45 8.68 -14.72 -7.37
C TYR A 45 7.54 -14.11 -6.56
N LEU A 46 7.90 -13.63 -5.37
CA LEU A 46 7.09 -12.81 -4.48
C LEU A 46 7.77 -11.45 -4.27
N VAL A 47 6.96 -10.42 -4.03
CA VAL A 47 7.46 -9.11 -3.58
C VAL A 47 7.21 -8.97 -2.08
N GLU A 48 8.25 -8.56 -1.38
CA GLU A 48 8.28 -8.42 0.07
C GLU A 48 8.57 -6.97 0.46
N MET A 49 7.96 -6.55 1.56
CA MET A 49 8.28 -5.32 2.26
C MET A 49 9.71 -5.41 2.84
N PRO A 50 10.32 -4.28 3.25
CA PRO A 50 11.68 -4.28 3.80
C PRO A 50 11.87 -5.15 5.05
N ASP A 51 10.80 -5.44 5.79
CA ASP A 51 10.79 -6.33 6.95
C ASP A 51 10.53 -7.81 6.61
N GLY A 52 10.43 -8.15 5.32
CA GLY A 52 10.15 -9.49 4.81
C GLY A 52 8.65 -9.86 4.79
N SER A 53 7.76 -8.95 5.22
CA SER A 53 6.32 -9.19 5.14
C SER A 53 5.81 -9.08 3.70
N SER A 54 4.66 -9.70 3.40
CA SER A 54 4.13 -9.73 2.03
C SER A 54 3.68 -8.35 1.54
N SER A 55 4.05 -7.98 0.31
CA SER A 55 3.62 -6.72 -0.31
C SER A 55 2.22 -6.77 -0.94
N VAL A 56 1.47 -7.88 -0.84
CA VAL A 56 0.07 -7.89 -1.29
C VAL A 56 -0.90 -7.54 -0.16
N ILE A 57 -0.42 -7.48 1.09
CA ILE A 57 -1.23 -7.21 2.28
C ILE A 57 -1.19 -5.70 2.59
N CYS A 58 -2.33 -5.02 2.52
CA CYS A 58 -2.44 -3.58 2.76
C CYS A 58 -1.98 -3.14 4.16
N THR A 59 -2.26 -3.94 5.20
CA THR A 59 -1.81 -3.68 6.57
C THR A 59 -0.29 -3.52 6.67
N ASN A 60 0.48 -4.27 5.88
CA ASN A 60 1.95 -4.21 5.91
C ASN A 60 2.49 -2.86 5.39
N TYR A 61 1.80 -2.23 4.43
CA TYR A 61 2.14 -0.87 3.99
C TYR A 61 1.90 0.15 5.10
N ALA A 62 0.75 0.07 5.78
CA ALA A 62 0.44 0.97 6.89
C ALA A 62 1.45 0.79 8.06
N GLN A 63 1.87 -0.44 8.34
CA GLN A 63 2.92 -0.74 9.31
C GLN A 63 4.29 -0.17 8.90
N HIS A 64 4.65 -0.32 7.62
CA HIS A 64 5.87 0.25 7.08
C HIS A 64 5.87 1.78 7.20
N ILE A 65 4.79 2.47 6.81
CA ILE A 65 4.64 3.92 6.95
C ILE A 65 4.79 4.36 8.41
N LYS A 66 4.13 3.66 9.34
CA LYS A 66 4.22 3.93 10.78
C LYS A 66 5.65 3.81 11.30
N THR A 67 6.42 2.85 10.79
CA THR A 67 7.83 2.68 11.17
C THR A 67 8.72 3.76 10.56
N THR A 68 8.55 4.03 9.27
CA THR A 68 9.36 4.98 8.49
C THR A 68 9.17 6.42 8.93
N LEU A 69 7.96 6.82 9.36
CA LEU A 69 7.66 8.20 9.72
C LEU A 69 7.91 8.54 11.21
N LYS A 70 8.50 7.64 12.00
CA LYS A 70 8.83 7.95 13.40
C LYS A 70 9.68 9.24 13.48
N PRO A 71 9.34 10.17 14.39
CA PRO A 71 8.45 10.02 15.55
C PRO A 71 7.00 10.52 15.35
N ARG A 72 6.52 10.69 14.10
CA ARG A 72 5.14 11.18 13.86
C ARG A 72 4.08 10.25 14.45
N ASN A 73 2.91 10.81 14.73
CA ASN A 73 1.77 10.02 15.18
C ASN A 73 1.15 9.33 13.96
N VAL A 74 1.30 8.01 13.86
CA VAL A 74 0.70 7.23 12.77
C VAL A 74 -0.20 6.15 13.36
N GLU A 75 -1.48 6.25 13.00
CA GLU A 75 -2.49 5.24 13.30
C GLU A 75 -2.69 4.36 12.08
N ILE A 76 -2.84 3.06 12.32
CA ILE A 76 -3.29 2.12 11.29
C ILE A 76 -4.78 2.01 11.47
N VAL A 77 -5.52 2.42 10.45
CA VAL A 77 -6.97 2.40 10.43
C VAL A 77 -7.43 1.68 9.17
N GLY A 78 -8.63 1.15 9.19
CA GLY A 78 -9.20 0.47 8.05
C GLY A 78 -10.71 0.38 8.13
N PHE A 79 -11.30 -0.24 7.13
CA PHE A 79 -12.73 -0.50 7.07
C PHE A 79 -13.01 -1.84 6.39
N PHE A 80 -14.20 -2.38 6.64
CA PHE A 80 -14.75 -3.47 5.85
C PHE A 80 -15.67 -2.91 4.75
N CYS A 81 -15.59 -3.50 3.57
CA CYS A 81 -16.43 -3.12 2.42
C CYS A 81 -17.91 -3.39 2.70
N SER A 82 -18.22 -4.39 3.53
CA SER A 82 -19.57 -4.69 4.00
C SER A 82 -20.22 -3.53 4.78
N ASP A 83 -19.41 -2.72 5.47
CA ASP A 83 -19.84 -1.53 6.21
C ASP A 83 -19.82 -0.24 5.36
N ASN A 84 -19.24 -0.29 4.15
CA ASN A 84 -19.07 0.85 3.24
C ASN A 84 -19.44 0.47 1.80
N GLN A 85 -20.69 0.09 1.58
CA GLN A 85 -21.15 -0.43 0.28
C GLN A 85 -21.03 0.58 -0.88
N ASP A 86 -20.98 1.87 -0.56
CA ASP A 86 -20.94 2.95 -1.53
C ASP A 86 -19.53 3.44 -1.89
N CYS A 87 -18.49 3.01 -1.17
CA CYS A 87 -17.13 3.43 -1.49
C CYS A 87 -16.60 2.72 -2.75
N MET A 88 -15.59 3.32 -3.38
CA MET A 88 -15.00 2.78 -4.60
C MET A 88 -14.33 1.41 -4.38
N PHE A 89 -13.72 1.17 -3.21
CA PHE A 89 -13.16 -0.15 -2.88
C PHE A 89 -14.19 -1.28 -3.04
N THR A 90 -15.40 -1.07 -2.51
CA THR A 90 -16.50 -2.04 -2.63
C THR A 90 -17.02 -2.12 -4.06
N ARG A 91 -17.24 -0.97 -4.71
CA ARG A 91 -17.80 -0.92 -6.07
C ARG A 91 -16.90 -1.53 -7.13
N MET A 92 -15.59 -1.48 -6.91
CA MET A 92 -14.57 -2.00 -7.82
C MET A 92 -14.10 -3.40 -7.43
N ASP A 93 -14.67 -3.99 -6.38
CA ASP A 93 -14.32 -5.33 -5.86
C ASP A 93 -12.80 -5.48 -5.64
N LEU A 94 -12.18 -4.46 -5.02
CA LEU A 94 -10.72 -4.43 -4.84
C LEU A 94 -10.24 -5.34 -3.70
N ALA A 95 -11.05 -5.45 -2.65
CA ALA A 95 -10.80 -6.24 -1.46
C ALA A 95 -12.08 -6.33 -0.61
N GLU A 96 -12.11 -7.24 0.37
CA GLU A 96 -13.21 -7.32 1.37
C GLU A 96 -13.15 -6.21 2.43
N GLY A 97 -12.01 -5.53 2.52
CA GLY A 97 -11.74 -4.39 3.40
C GLY A 97 -10.37 -3.81 3.05
N HIS A 98 -10.01 -2.69 3.68
CA HIS A 98 -8.75 -2.03 3.40
C HIS A 98 -8.17 -1.29 4.60
N ASP A 99 -6.86 -1.45 4.80
CA ASP A 99 -6.09 -0.81 5.85
C ASP A 99 -5.12 0.21 5.26
N PHE A 100 -4.99 1.35 5.93
CA PHE A 100 -4.12 2.46 5.51
C PHE A 100 -3.60 3.23 6.73
N ALA A 101 -2.62 4.11 6.48
CA ALA A 101 -2.03 4.94 7.54
C ALA A 101 -2.75 6.28 7.64
N LEU A 102 -3.16 6.66 8.86
CA LEU A 102 -3.60 8.01 9.21
C LEU A 102 -2.48 8.72 9.99
N VAL A 103 -1.85 9.69 9.34
CA VAL A 103 -0.70 10.43 9.89
C VAL A 103 -1.17 11.75 10.48
N ASP A 104 -0.82 11.96 11.75
CA ASP A 104 -1.12 13.15 12.55
C ASP A 104 -2.63 13.48 12.60
N GLY A 105 -3.50 12.48 12.43
CA GLY A 105 -4.96 12.64 12.35
C GLY A 105 -5.46 13.40 11.12
N ARG A 106 -4.56 13.73 10.18
CA ARG A 106 -4.81 14.63 9.05
C ARG A 106 -4.59 13.98 7.69
N TYR A 107 -3.50 13.26 7.50
CA TYR A 107 -3.14 12.73 6.19
C TYR A 107 -3.48 11.24 6.09
N LEU A 108 -4.36 10.87 5.17
CA LEU A 108 -4.52 9.48 4.74
C LEU A 108 -3.38 9.16 3.78
N VAL A 109 -2.64 8.08 4.03
CA VAL A 109 -1.53 7.63 3.18
C VAL A 109 -1.74 6.17 2.79
N ASP A 110 -1.89 5.93 1.49
CA ASP A 110 -2.13 4.61 0.93
C ASP A 110 -1.39 4.40 -0.41
N PRO A 111 -0.16 3.85 -0.36
CA PRO A 111 0.56 3.41 -1.56
C PRO A 111 0.05 2.08 -2.14
N TRP A 112 -0.69 1.27 -1.38
CA TRP A 112 -1.11 -0.08 -1.82
C TRP A 112 -2.04 0.00 -3.03
N LEU A 113 -2.99 0.94 -3.01
CA LEU A 113 -3.92 1.15 -4.13
C LEU A 113 -3.21 1.39 -5.47
N ARG A 114 -2.08 2.09 -5.44
CA ARG A 114 -1.27 2.34 -6.64
C ARG A 114 -0.39 1.14 -6.98
N LEU A 115 0.40 0.66 -6.01
CA LEU A 115 1.48 -0.29 -6.27
C LEU A 115 0.99 -1.73 -6.46
N VAL A 116 -0.14 -2.09 -5.85
CA VAL A 116 -0.72 -3.44 -5.93
C VAL A 116 -1.87 -3.49 -6.93
N CYS A 117 -2.80 -2.52 -6.86
CA CYS A 117 -3.96 -2.53 -7.75
C CYS A 117 -3.76 -1.76 -9.06
N GLY A 118 -2.62 -1.08 -9.25
CA GLY A 118 -2.33 -0.34 -10.48
C GLY A 118 -3.18 0.91 -10.70
N TYR A 119 -3.85 1.45 -9.66
CA TYR A 119 -4.67 2.65 -9.79
C TYR A 119 -3.87 3.94 -9.52
N ASP A 120 -2.95 4.24 -10.43
CA ASP A 120 -2.09 5.42 -10.41
C ASP A 120 -2.82 6.78 -10.46
N LYS A 121 -4.04 6.80 -11.01
CA LYS A 121 -4.89 7.99 -11.08
C LYS A 121 -5.31 8.55 -9.71
N TYR A 122 -5.23 7.77 -8.63
CA TYR A 122 -5.58 8.23 -7.29
C TYR A 122 -4.34 8.75 -6.55
N PRO A 123 -4.50 9.83 -5.76
CA PRO A 123 -3.46 10.31 -4.86
C PRO A 123 -3.00 9.23 -3.87
N LEU A 124 -1.70 9.18 -3.64
CA LEU A 124 -1.10 8.38 -2.56
C LEU A 124 -1.38 8.99 -1.19
N VAL A 125 -1.57 10.31 -1.13
CA VAL A 125 -1.87 11.07 0.09
C VAL A 125 -3.12 11.89 -0.14
N TYR A 126 -4.02 11.89 0.84
CA TYR A 126 -5.10 12.86 0.95
C TYR A 126 -4.92 13.68 2.22
N ASP A 127 -4.99 15.00 2.10
CA ASP A 127 -5.09 15.92 3.22
C ASP A 127 -6.56 16.08 3.65
N LEU A 128 -6.94 15.45 4.75
CA LEU A 128 -8.32 15.46 5.23
C LEU A 128 -8.76 16.82 5.83
N GLN A 129 -7.88 17.81 5.88
CA GLN A 129 -8.26 19.20 6.19
C GLN A 129 -8.58 20.03 4.93
N ASP A 130 -8.18 19.55 3.75
CA ASP A 130 -8.68 20.09 2.50
C ASP A 130 -10.06 19.46 2.20
N GLU A 131 -11.07 20.30 1.97
CA GLU A 131 -12.44 19.84 1.80
C GLU A 131 -12.61 18.93 0.58
N LYS A 132 -11.91 19.25 -0.52
CA LYS A 132 -12.01 18.48 -1.75
C LYS A 132 -11.30 17.14 -1.59
N GLU A 133 -10.10 17.12 -1.03
CA GLU A 133 -9.37 15.87 -0.80
C GLU A 133 -10.07 14.99 0.24
N ALA A 134 -10.72 15.57 1.26
CA ALA A 134 -11.54 14.84 2.20
C ALA A 134 -12.77 14.19 1.52
N GLN A 135 -13.42 14.89 0.59
CA GLN A 135 -14.51 14.32 -0.21
C GLN A 135 -14.02 13.21 -1.14
N ASP A 136 -12.89 13.40 -1.82
CA ASP A 136 -12.28 12.39 -2.69
C ASP A 136 -11.87 11.13 -1.88
N ALA A 137 -11.30 11.32 -0.68
CA ALA A 137 -10.99 10.23 0.24
C ALA A 137 -12.27 9.50 0.70
N ALA A 138 -13.34 10.21 1.01
CA ALA A 138 -14.61 9.58 1.41
C ALA A 138 -15.25 8.78 0.28
N LEU A 139 -15.12 9.21 -0.98
CA LEU A 139 -15.55 8.44 -2.13
C LEU A 139 -14.74 7.15 -2.27
N MET A 140 -13.43 7.21 -2.07
CA MET A 140 -12.56 6.04 -2.24
C MET A 140 -12.65 5.06 -1.06
N TYR A 141 -12.50 5.55 0.18
CA TYR A 141 -12.32 4.77 1.41
C TYR A 141 -13.56 4.74 2.31
N GLY A 142 -14.68 5.30 1.87
CA GLY A 142 -15.91 5.38 2.65
C GLY A 142 -15.88 6.46 3.72
N ALA A 143 -16.98 6.56 4.48
CA ALA A 143 -17.14 7.62 5.48
C ALA A 143 -16.16 7.42 6.64
N ARG A 144 -15.55 8.53 7.09
CA ARG A 144 -14.51 8.51 8.13
C ARG A 144 -14.95 7.90 9.47
N ASP A 145 -16.23 7.99 9.81
CA ASP A 145 -16.80 7.39 11.01
C ASP A 145 -16.91 5.86 10.95
N ARG A 146 -16.69 5.26 9.77
CA ARG A 146 -16.58 3.82 9.56
C ARG A 146 -15.16 3.29 9.62
N TRP A 147 -14.17 4.18 9.72
CA TRP A 147 -12.78 3.76 9.85
C TRP A 147 -12.50 3.36 11.30
N VAL A 148 -12.06 2.12 11.49
CA VAL A 148 -11.72 1.56 12.79
C VAL A 148 -10.22 1.42 12.93
N ARG A 149 -9.73 1.61 14.16
CA ARG A 149 -8.32 1.38 14.45
C ARG A 149 -8.01 -0.11 14.36
N VAL A 150 -7.01 -0.46 13.56
CA VAL A 150 -6.51 -1.83 13.44
C VAL A 150 -5.54 -2.09 14.57
N ALA A 151 -5.70 -3.22 15.26
CA ALA A 151 -4.74 -3.65 16.26
C ALA A 151 -3.42 -4.02 15.55
N SER A 152 -2.35 -3.28 15.87
CA SER A 152 -1.00 -3.48 15.33
C SER A 152 0.00 -3.63 16.45
#